data_AF-A0A2A9EKV7-F1
#
_entry.id   AF-A0A2A9EKV7-F1
#
_cell.length_a   1.000
_cell.length_b   1.000
_cell.length_c   1.000
_cell.angle_alpha   90.00
_cell.angle_beta   90.00
_cell.angle_gamma   90.00
#
_symmetry.space_group_name_H-M   'P 1'
#
loop_
_entity.id
_entity.type
_entity.pdbx_description
1 polymer ?
#
loop_
_entity_poly.entity_id
_entity_poly.type
_entity_poly.pdbx_seq_one_letter_code
_entity_poly.pdbx_strand_id
1 'polypeptide(L)'
;MLPLVPAPTHLRLQEGPGFRLVAPVRLVAPDAARLDAAAVAGLADFIGEASGGPSVLVHGSADGSPTVVLELTEDAGERTDVEPSPLPLTREAAAAEAYTLTVDSDRVLVRAARPAGLFRGATTLIQLLQTALVREEGGAPVLPALHIEDSPRYAWRGVMIDVVRHFFDVDVLKEVIDLAALYKLNALHLHLTDDQGWRLELASRPRLTELSGTSQVGGGPAGFLTRADWEDLLEHAAARRITLVPEIDVPGHVNAALHAYGELTPSGEPTPVFTGAHVGFSKITLNEPATLPFVRDVFTELAELTPGPYVHGGGDEVDTITSADYADFVEVLGEIVTGTGKTLVVWQEAAAADLPDGAVVQLWASTLDPSGVREAAGRGHDVIMSPSNHVYLDMKYTPDFPLGLDWSGCVDVRRSWEWDPDTHVDGVEAARVRGVEAPLWTETVATREDLFTMLLPRLVAVAEVAWSDQAVRERDGFDGFSRRLAGQVPVWRGRDWAFHPSQDVDWDQAGVAPA
;
A
#
# COMPACT_ATOMS: atom_id res chain seq x y z
N MET A 1 -15.65 -18.95 -13.22
CA MET A 1 -15.46 -17.62 -12.61
C MET A 1 -14.09 -17.13 -13.04
N LEU A 2 -13.93 -15.88 -13.43
CA LEU A 2 -12.61 -15.34 -13.77
C LEU A 2 -11.86 -15.01 -12.47
N PRO A 3 -10.57 -15.38 -12.34
CA PRO A 3 -9.78 -15.12 -11.13
C PRO A 3 -9.28 -13.68 -11.12
N LEU A 4 -10.21 -12.73 -11.00
CA LEU A 4 -9.89 -11.33 -10.82
C LEU A 4 -9.99 -10.96 -9.35
N VAL A 5 -8.95 -10.35 -8.81
CA VAL A 5 -8.98 -9.76 -7.47
C VAL A 5 -8.35 -8.36 -7.55
N PRO A 6 -9.00 -7.29 -7.10
CA PRO A 6 -10.35 -7.23 -6.54
C PRO A 6 -11.48 -7.61 -7.52
N ALA A 7 -12.62 -8.05 -6.98
CA ALA A 7 -13.84 -8.28 -7.77
C ALA A 7 -14.33 -6.96 -8.39
N PRO A 8 -14.52 -6.90 -9.73
CA PRO A 8 -14.99 -5.69 -10.37
C PRO A 8 -16.45 -5.39 -10.03
N THR A 9 -16.83 -4.10 -10.05
CA THR A 9 -18.21 -3.65 -9.81
C THR A 9 -19.21 -4.38 -10.72
N HIS A 10 -18.93 -4.41 -12.02
CA HIS A 10 -19.72 -5.14 -13.01
C HIS A 10 -18.82 -5.95 -13.94
N LEU A 11 -19.17 -7.22 -14.14
CA LEU A 11 -18.52 -8.10 -15.10
C LEU A 11 -19.59 -8.88 -15.87
N ARG A 12 -19.53 -8.80 -17.19
CA ARG A 12 -20.38 -9.55 -18.10
C ARG A 12 -19.55 -10.29 -19.13
N LEU A 13 -19.64 -11.62 -19.13
CA LEU A 13 -19.15 -12.43 -20.24
C LEU A 13 -20.08 -12.23 -21.45
N GLN A 14 -19.49 -12.16 -22.63
CA GLN A 14 -20.17 -12.01 -23.91
C GLN A 14 -20.00 -13.28 -24.75
N GLU A 15 -20.92 -13.51 -25.69
CA GLU A 15 -20.76 -14.57 -26.68
C GLU A 15 -19.75 -14.14 -27.74
N GLY A 16 -18.83 -15.04 -28.12
CA GLY A 16 -17.85 -14.76 -29.16
C GLY A 16 -16.55 -15.55 -28.96
N PRO A 17 -15.63 -15.51 -29.95
CA PRO A 17 -14.38 -16.26 -29.90
C PRO A 17 -13.35 -15.68 -28.91
N GLY A 18 -13.58 -14.48 -28.38
CA GLY A 18 -12.63 -13.78 -27.52
C GLY A 18 -11.43 -13.21 -28.28
N PHE A 19 -10.49 -12.59 -27.56
CA PHE A 19 -9.31 -11.95 -28.11
C PHE A 19 -8.10 -12.88 -28.01
N ARG A 20 -7.47 -13.21 -29.14
CA ARG A 20 -6.21 -13.97 -29.16
C ARG A 20 -5.04 -12.99 -29.11
N LEU A 21 -4.24 -13.06 -28.05
CA LEU A 21 -3.02 -12.28 -27.97
C LEU A 21 -1.96 -12.86 -28.93
N VAL A 22 -1.35 -12.03 -29.76
CA VAL A 22 -0.22 -12.43 -30.62
C VAL A 22 0.96 -11.55 -30.26
N ALA A 23 2.10 -12.14 -29.92
CA ALA A 23 3.31 -11.38 -29.62
C ALA A 23 3.95 -10.82 -30.91
N PRO A 24 4.49 -9.60 -30.89
CA PRO A 24 4.49 -8.64 -29.77
C PRO A 24 3.10 -8.00 -29.58
N VAL A 25 2.74 -7.74 -28.31
CA VAL A 25 1.49 -7.04 -27.99
C VAL A 25 1.56 -5.61 -28.51
N ARG A 26 0.64 -5.24 -29.40
CA ARG A 26 0.51 -3.88 -29.91
C ARG A 26 -0.32 -3.07 -28.94
N LEU A 27 0.29 -2.07 -28.30
CA LEU A 27 -0.38 -1.12 -27.43
C LEU A 27 -0.62 0.18 -28.20
N VAL A 28 -1.88 0.55 -28.41
CA VAL A 28 -2.24 1.81 -29.04
C VAL A 28 -2.78 2.77 -27.99
N ALA A 29 -2.12 3.92 -27.85
CA ALA A 29 -2.56 5.03 -27.01
C ALA A 29 -2.83 6.25 -27.91
N PRO A 30 -4.08 6.44 -28.38
CA PRO A 30 -4.42 7.54 -29.30
C PRO A 30 -4.11 8.92 -28.71
N ASP A 31 -4.27 9.03 -27.39
CA ASP A 31 -4.03 10.24 -26.61
C ASP A 31 -2.67 10.24 -25.90
N ALA A 32 -1.64 9.57 -26.44
CA ALA A 32 -0.33 9.46 -25.80
C ALA A 32 0.27 10.82 -25.40
N ALA A 33 -0.03 11.91 -26.13
CA ALA A 33 0.40 13.26 -25.77
C ALA A 33 -0.26 13.84 -24.50
N ARG A 34 -1.38 13.27 -24.07
CA ARG A 34 -2.11 13.59 -22.84
C ARG A 34 -1.73 12.67 -21.67
N LEU A 35 -0.99 11.60 -21.94
CA LEU A 35 -0.51 10.67 -20.93
C LEU A 35 0.94 11.02 -20.57
N ASP A 36 1.31 10.83 -19.31
CA ASP A 36 2.70 10.87 -18.90
C ASP A 36 3.50 9.74 -19.59
N ALA A 37 4.64 10.07 -20.18
CA ALA A 37 5.46 9.13 -20.93
C ALA A 37 5.99 8.00 -20.04
N ALA A 38 6.34 8.29 -18.78
CA ALA A 38 6.77 7.28 -17.83
C ALA A 38 5.62 6.34 -17.46
N ALA A 39 4.42 6.86 -17.23
CA ALA A 39 3.23 6.04 -16.99
C ALA A 39 2.87 5.11 -18.17
N VAL A 40 3.01 5.58 -19.41
CA VAL A 40 2.76 4.75 -20.60
C VAL A 40 3.84 3.69 -20.78
N ALA A 41 5.11 4.05 -20.55
CA ALA A 41 6.22 3.11 -20.62
C ALA A 41 6.09 2.01 -19.55
N GLY A 42 5.87 2.38 -18.29
CA GLY A 42 5.67 1.43 -17.19
C GLY A 42 4.49 0.48 -17.45
N LEU A 43 3.41 0.98 -18.06
CA LEU A 43 2.28 0.15 -18.42
C LEU A 43 2.57 -0.79 -19.61
N ALA A 44 3.33 -0.33 -20.60
CA ALA A 44 3.79 -1.16 -21.70
C ALA A 44 4.70 -2.29 -21.21
N ASP A 45 5.63 -2.00 -20.31
CA ASP A 45 6.53 -2.98 -19.68
C ASP A 45 5.72 -4.00 -18.89
N PHE A 46 4.79 -3.53 -18.05
CA PHE A 46 3.98 -4.41 -17.20
C PHE A 46 3.06 -5.35 -18.01
N ILE A 47 2.46 -4.86 -19.11
CA ILE A 47 1.71 -5.70 -20.06
C ILE A 47 2.64 -6.66 -20.81
N GLY A 48 3.83 -6.20 -21.21
CA GLY A 48 4.83 -7.01 -21.89
C GLY A 48 5.23 -8.23 -21.06
N GLU A 49 5.69 -7.99 -19.83
CA GLU A 49 6.03 -9.05 -18.86
C GLU A 49 4.87 -10.04 -18.67
N ALA A 50 3.65 -9.52 -18.46
CA ALA A 50 2.46 -10.35 -18.29
C ALA A 50 2.11 -11.20 -19.53
N SER A 51 2.52 -10.75 -20.71
CA SER A 51 2.29 -11.45 -21.99
C SER A 51 3.40 -12.42 -22.39
N GLY A 52 4.49 -12.50 -21.61
CA GLY A 52 5.63 -13.38 -21.90
C GLY A 52 6.56 -12.88 -23.02
N GLY A 53 6.56 -11.57 -23.32
CA GLY A 53 7.41 -10.98 -24.35
C GLY A 53 7.30 -9.45 -24.43
N PRO A 54 8.13 -8.77 -25.24
CA PRO A 54 8.09 -7.31 -25.33
C PRO A 54 6.75 -6.82 -25.90
N SER A 55 6.25 -5.72 -25.37
CA SER A 55 5.16 -4.95 -25.99
C SER A 55 5.72 -3.85 -26.90
N VAL A 56 4.94 -3.43 -27.89
CA VAL A 56 5.30 -2.31 -28.77
C VAL A 56 4.23 -1.23 -28.64
N LEU A 57 4.63 -0.07 -28.12
CA LEU A 57 3.80 1.12 -28.12
C LEU A 57 3.73 1.70 -29.55
N VAL A 58 2.52 1.83 -30.07
CA VAL A 58 2.24 2.40 -31.39
C VAL A 58 1.47 3.70 -31.20
N HIS A 59 2.06 4.81 -31.65
CA HIS A 59 1.38 6.11 -31.68
C HIS A 59 0.48 6.19 -32.93
N GLY A 60 -0.82 6.46 -32.75
CA GLY A 60 -1.77 6.64 -33.86
C GLY A 60 -3.01 5.73 -33.78
N SER A 61 -3.66 5.48 -34.92
CA SER A 61 -4.86 4.64 -35.00
C SER A 61 -4.53 3.16 -35.18
N ALA A 62 -5.36 2.28 -34.61
CA ALA A 62 -5.30 0.85 -34.90
C ALA A 62 -5.46 0.59 -36.42
N ASP A 63 -4.61 -0.27 -36.98
CA ASP A 63 -4.54 -0.56 -38.43
C ASP A 63 -5.37 -1.80 -38.83
N GLY A 64 -6.34 -2.18 -38.00
CA GLY A 64 -7.18 -3.37 -38.19
C GLY A 64 -6.54 -4.69 -37.74
N SER A 65 -5.32 -4.66 -37.19
CA SER A 65 -4.73 -5.83 -36.53
C SER A 65 -5.18 -5.96 -35.06
N PRO A 66 -5.20 -7.19 -34.49
CA PRO A 66 -5.46 -7.40 -33.07
C PRO A 66 -4.58 -6.52 -32.19
N THR A 67 -5.20 -5.67 -31.38
CA THR A 67 -4.51 -4.61 -30.63
C THR A 67 -5.13 -4.42 -29.25
N VAL A 68 -4.30 -4.03 -28.28
CA VAL A 68 -4.74 -3.48 -26.99
C VAL A 68 -4.76 -1.96 -27.12
N VAL A 69 -5.93 -1.35 -26.94
CA VAL A 69 -6.14 0.09 -27.02
C VAL A 69 -6.34 0.66 -25.62
N LEU A 70 -5.57 1.70 -25.28
CA LEU A 70 -5.74 2.50 -24.08
C LEU A 70 -6.22 3.90 -24.49
N GLU A 71 -7.43 4.27 -24.08
CA GLU A 71 -8.10 5.48 -24.59
C GLU A 71 -8.65 6.32 -23.43
N LEU A 72 -8.29 7.61 -23.41
CA LEU A 72 -8.94 8.55 -22.50
C LEU A 72 -10.29 8.96 -23.09
N THR A 73 -11.33 9.05 -22.26
CA THR A 73 -12.65 9.50 -22.74
C THR A 73 -12.65 10.99 -23.09
N GLU A 74 -13.53 11.42 -24.00
CA GLU A 74 -13.63 12.82 -24.45
C GLU A 74 -13.96 13.80 -23.31
N ASP A 75 -14.66 13.33 -22.27
CA ASP A 75 -14.97 14.07 -21.04
C ASP A 75 -13.77 14.20 -20.07
N ALA A 76 -12.61 13.62 -20.41
CA ALA A 76 -11.36 13.94 -19.74
C ALA A 76 -11.13 15.44 -19.95
N GLY A 77 -11.41 16.27 -18.93
CA GLY A 77 -11.19 17.71 -18.99
C GLY A 77 -9.78 18.07 -19.50
N GLU A 78 -9.59 19.33 -19.89
CA GLU A 78 -8.29 19.84 -20.32
C GLU A 78 -7.16 19.35 -19.40
N ARG A 79 -6.02 18.98 -19.99
CA ARG A 79 -4.82 18.58 -19.25
C ARG A 79 -4.49 19.73 -18.29
N THR A 80 -4.67 19.50 -17.00
CA THR A 80 -4.08 20.39 -15.99
C THR A 80 -2.58 20.12 -15.97
N ASP A 81 -1.77 21.17 -15.87
CA ASP A 81 -0.30 21.04 -15.87
C ASP A 81 0.23 20.21 -14.69
N VAL A 82 -0.62 19.93 -13.71
CA VAL A 82 -0.38 19.05 -12.57
C VAL A 82 -1.33 17.85 -12.69
N GLU A 83 -0.80 16.64 -12.83
CA GLU A 83 -1.61 15.43 -12.59
C GLU A 83 -2.00 15.40 -11.10
N PRO A 84 -3.26 15.13 -10.75
CA PRO A 84 -3.65 14.93 -9.36
C PRO A 84 -2.79 13.84 -8.72
N SER A 85 -2.50 13.98 -7.42
CA SER A 85 -1.82 12.94 -6.65
C SER A 85 -2.49 11.57 -6.88
N PRO A 86 -1.71 10.47 -7.02
CA PRO A 86 -2.28 9.14 -7.19
C PRO A 86 -3.05 8.63 -5.96
N LEU A 87 -3.00 9.35 -4.83
CA LEU A 87 -3.75 9.07 -3.61
C LEU A 87 -4.87 10.11 -3.43
N PRO A 88 -6.12 9.80 -3.80
CA PRO A 88 -7.20 10.78 -3.83
C PRO A 88 -7.53 11.37 -2.45
N LEU A 89 -7.86 12.67 -2.48
CA LEU A 89 -8.61 13.50 -1.50
C LEU A 89 -9.70 12.78 -0.69
N THR A 90 -10.63 12.18 -1.43
CA THR A 90 -11.94 11.74 -0.94
C THR A 90 -12.41 10.53 -1.75
N ARG A 91 -13.49 9.87 -1.32
CA ARG A 91 -14.11 8.79 -2.10
C ARG A 91 -14.61 9.23 -3.45
N GLU A 92 -15.20 10.42 -3.54
CA GLU A 92 -15.66 11.00 -4.80
C GLU A 92 -14.48 11.23 -5.75
N ALA A 93 -13.33 11.67 -5.22
CA ALA A 93 -12.11 11.81 -6.01
C ALA A 93 -11.55 10.46 -6.46
N ALA A 94 -11.79 9.37 -5.71
CA ALA A 94 -11.38 8.02 -6.09
C ALA A 94 -12.08 7.51 -7.37
N ALA A 95 -13.24 8.08 -7.73
CA ALA A 95 -13.90 7.80 -9.01
C ALA A 95 -13.03 8.19 -10.24
N ALA A 96 -11.98 9.00 -10.06
CA ALA A 96 -10.97 9.25 -11.09
C ALA A 96 -10.23 7.97 -11.52
N GLU A 97 -10.23 6.92 -10.70
CA GLU A 97 -9.62 5.62 -10.99
C GLU A 97 -10.60 4.64 -11.66
N ALA A 98 -11.82 5.09 -11.98
CA ALA A 98 -12.80 4.28 -12.69
C ALA A 98 -12.38 4.00 -14.14
N TYR A 99 -12.74 2.83 -14.64
CA TYR A 99 -12.47 2.41 -16.01
C TYR A 99 -13.53 1.46 -16.56
N THR A 100 -13.50 1.30 -17.87
CA THR A 100 -14.18 0.21 -18.56
C THR A 100 -13.17 -0.60 -19.33
N LEU A 101 -13.38 -1.92 -19.39
CA LEU A 101 -12.56 -2.85 -20.17
C LEU A 101 -13.49 -3.70 -21.02
N THR A 102 -13.28 -3.67 -22.33
CA THR A 102 -14.03 -4.49 -23.30
C THR A 102 -13.07 -5.38 -24.07
N VAL A 103 -13.40 -6.66 -24.16
CA VAL A 103 -12.68 -7.65 -24.96
C VAL A 103 -13.63 -8.17 -26.03
N ASP A 104 -13.27 -7.97 -27.30
CA ASP A 104 -13.96 -8.56 -28.45
C ASP A 104 -12.97 -9.40 -29.30
N SER A 105 -13.37 -9.85 -30.49
CA SER A 105 -12.50 -10.68 -31.33
C SER A 105 -11.33 -9.93 -31.97
N ASP A 106 -11.45 -8.61 -32.08
CA ASP A 106 -10.59 -7.77 -32.89
C ASP A 106 -9.70 -6.88 -32.01
N ARG A 107 -10.11 -6.57 -30.78
CA ARG A 107 -9.36 -5.72 -29.86
C ARG A 107 -9.69 -5.96 -28.38
N VAL A 108 -8.76 -5.52 -27.55
CA VAL A 108 -8.99 -5.19 -26.13
C VAL A 108 -9.01 -3.67 -26.02
N LEU A 109 -10.01 -3.11 -25.35
CA LEU A 109 -10.17 -1.68 -25.18
C LEU A 109 -10.31 -1.35 -23.69
N VAL A 110 -9.35 -0.59 -23.16
CA VAL A 110 -9.39 0.00 -21.83
C VAL A 110 -9.68 1.49 -21.98
N ARG A 111 -10.74 1.96 -21.33
CA ARG A 111 -11.16 3.36 -21.35
C ARG A 111 -11.30 3.91 -19.95
N ALA A 112 -10.83 5.14 -19.73
CA ALA A 112 -11.01 5.84 -18.47
C ALA A 112 -11.01 7.36 -18.68
N ALA A 113 -11.57 8.10 -17.70
CA ALA A 113 -11.57 9.56 -17.73
C ALA A 113 -10.20 10.16 -17.36
N ARG A 114 -9.36 9.40 -16.63
CA ARG A 114 -8.05 9.83 -16.15
C ARG A 114 -6.99 8.74 -16.32
N PRO A 115 -5.70 9.11 -16.38
CA PRO A 115 -4.60 8.15 -16.50
C PRO A 115 -4.57 7.09 -15.39
N ALA A 116 -4.98 7.45 -14.16
CA ALA A 116 -5.08 6.50 -13.06
C ALA A 116 -6.06 5.36 -13.37
N GLY A 117 -7.26 5.66 -13.91
CA GLY A 117 -8.22 4.63 -14.31
C GLY A 117 -7.70 3.74 -15.46
N LEU A 118 -6.97 4.30 -16.42
CA LEU A 118 -6.32 3.48 -17.46
C LEU A 118 -5.34 2.46 -16.86
N PHE A 119 -4.53 2.91 -15.90
CA PHE A 119 -3.61 2.02 -15.18
C PHE A 119 -4.38 0.90 -14.46
N ARG A 120 -5.44 1.22 -13.71
CA ARG A 120 -6.26 0.20 -13.01
C ARG A 120 -6.92 -0.78 -13.96
N GLY A 121 -7.41 -0.32 -15.11
CA GLY A 121 -7.99 -1.18 -16.12
C GLY A 121 -6.97 -2.10 -16.79
N ALA A 122 -5.77 -1.60 -17.04
CA ALA A 122 -4.68 -2.40 -17.56
C ALA A 122 -4.15 -3.42 -16.54
N THR A 123 -4.17 -3.12 -15.23
CA THR A 123 -3.93 -4.12 -14.18
C THR A 123 -4.93 -5.28 -14.26
N THR A 124 -6.22 -5.00 -14.50
CA THR A 124 -7.22 -6.06 -14.72
C THR A 124 -6.91 -6.87 -15.98
N LEU A 125 -6.50 -6.23 -17.07
CA LEU A 125 -6.05 -6.93 -18.28
C LEU A 125 -4.85 -7.86 -17.98
N ILE A 126 -3.89 -7.40 -17.18
CA ILE A 126 -2.72 -8.18 -16.79
C ILE A 126 -3.12 -9.43 -16.02
N GLN A 127 -4.03 -9.32 -15.05
CA GLN A 127 -4.55 -10.50 -14.35
C GLN A 127 -5.28 -11.44 -15.31
N LEU A 128 -6.10 -10.92 -16.24
CA LEU A 128 -6.73 -11.74 -17.26
C LEU A 128 -5.70 -12.49 -18.12
N LEU A 129 -4.62 -11.85 -18.53
CA LEU A 129 -3.55 -12.47 -19.32
C LEU A 129 -2.84 -13.56 -18.52
N GLN A 130 -2.36 -13.23 -17.33
CA GLN A 130 -1.58 -14.14 -16.48
C GLN A 130 -2.38 -15.36 -16.05
N THR A 131 -3.70 -15.21 -15.88
CA THR A 131 -4.58 -16.31 -15.47
C THR A 131 -5.19 -17.05 -16.66
N ALA A 132 -5.36 -16.41 -17.83
CA ALA A 132 -5.77 -17.07 -19.08
C ALA A 132 -4.67 -17.93 -19.70
N LEU A 133 -3.39 -17.68 -19.36
CA LEU A 133 -2.24 -18.48 -19.80
C LEU A 133 -2.23 -19.94 -19.28
N VAL A 134 -3.18 -20.34 -18.44
CA VAL A 134 -3.28 -21.71 -17.91
C VAL A 134 -4.01 -22.66 -18.88
N ARG A 135 -4.48 -22.20 -20.05
CA ARG A 135 -5.33 -23.03 -20.92
C ARG A 135 -4.80 -23.17 -22.35
N GLU A 136 -4.34 -24.41 -22.59
CA GLU A 136 -3.86 -25.07 -23.81
C GLU A 136 -2.33 -25.14 -23.97
N GLU A 137 -1.78 -26.36 -23.78
CA GLU A 137 -0.39 -26.70 -24.09
C GLU A 137 -0.02 -26.23 -25.51
N GLY A 138 0.80 -25.18 -25.58
CA GLY A 138 1.40 -24.68 -26.82
C GLY A 138 0.57 -23.65 -27.62
N GLY A 139 -0.57 -23.18 -27.11
CA GLY A 139 -1.40 -22.15 -27.75
C GLY A 139 -1.15 -20.73 -27.21
N ALA A 140 -1.39 -19.70 -28.03
CA ALA A 140 -1.39 -18.30 -27.58
C ALA A 140 -2.62 -18.01 -26.69
N PRO A 141 -2.50 -17.23 -25.60
CA PRO A 141 -3.59 -17.00 -24.67
C PRO A 141 -4.80 -16.35 -25.35
N VAL A 142 -5.99 -16.85 -25.02
CA VAL A 142 -7.26 -16.31 -25.50
C VAL A 142 -8.03 -15.72 -24.33
N LEU A 143 -8.24 -14.40 -24.37
CA LEU A 143 -9.10 -13.70 -23.43
C LEU A 143 -10.56 -13.91 -23.83
N PRO A 144 -11.47 -14.28 -22.91
CA PRO A 144 -12.87 -14.41 -23.26
C PRO A 144 -13.47 -13.06 -23.62
N ALA A 145 -14.45 -13.05 -24.54
CA ALA A 145 -15.21 -11.84 -24.84
C ALA A 145 -15.95 -11.37 -23.59
N LEU A 146 -15.74 -10.13 -23.18
CA LEU A 146 -16.29 -9.60 -21.94
C LEU A 146 -16.40 -8.08 -21.93
N HIS A 147 -17.17 -7.59 -20.96
CA HIS A 147 -17.24 -6.19 -20.60
C HIS A 147 -17.16 -6.05 -19.08
N ILE A 148 -16.31 -5.13 -18.62
CA ILE A 148 -16.12 -4.77 -17.22
C ILE A 148 -16.32 -3.26 -17.08
N GLU A 149 -17.05 -2.87 -16.04
CA GLU A 149 -17.10 -1.52 -15.50
C GLU A 149 -16.66 -1.61 -14.05
N ASP A 150 -15.72 -0.77 -13.64
CA ASP A 150 -15.09 -0.92 -12.34
C ASP A 150 -14.57 0.41 -11.79
N SER A 151 -14.62 0.56 -10.48
CA SER A 151 -14.19 1.74 -9.75
C SER A 151 -13.89 1.39 -8.28
N PRO A 152 -12.93 2.05 -7.62
CA PRO A 152 -12.64 1.77 -6.22
C PRO A 152 -13.77 2.23 -5.29
N ARG A 153 -13.98 1.47 -4.21
CA ARG A 153 -14.81 1.86 -3.07
C ARG A 153 -14.17 2.95 -2.22
N TYR A 154 -12.88 2.81 -1.93
CA TYR A 154 -12.13 3.71 -1.04
C TYR A 154 -10.99 4.44 -1.76
N ALA A 155 -10.67 5.63 -1.26
CA ALA A 155 -9.59 6.46 -1.78
C ALA A 155 -8.22 5.98 -1.30
N TRP A 156 -8.12 5.55 -0.03
CA TRP A 156 -6.89 5.02 0.55
C TRP A 156 -6.89 3.50 0.50
N ARG A 157 -5.91 2.90 -0.17
CA ARG A 157 -5.75 1.44 -0.28
C ARG A 157 -4.28 1.15 -0.09
N GLY A 158 -3.89 0.98 1.18
CA GLY A 158 -2.50 0.98 1.62
C GLY A 158 -1.98 -0.39 2.02
N VAL A 159 -0.67 -0.53 1.91
CA VAL A 159 0.14 -1.51 2.62
C VAL A 159 1.25 -0.77 3.34
N MET A 160 1.52 -1.12 4.60
CA MET A 160 2.68 -0.61 5.33
C MET A 160 3.73 -1.70 5.47
N ILE A 161 5.00 -1.36 5.21
CA ILE A 161 6.14 -2.25 5.47
C ILE A 161 7.03 -1.61 6.54
N ASP A 162 7.24 -2.34 7.63
CA ASP A 162 8.28 -2.04 8.61
C ASP A 162 9.65 -2.48 8.07
N VAL A 163 10.48 -1.49 7.74
CA VAL A 163 11.88 -1.71 7.32
C VAL A 163 12.85 -1.48 8.46
N VAL A 164 12.36 -1.27 9.68
CA VAL A 164 13.17 -0.97 10.86
C VAL A 164 13.50 -2.23 11.62
N ARG A 165 12.50 -3.03 12.00
CA ARG A 165 12.71 -4.21 12.86
C ARG A 165 13.60 -5.23 12.14
N HIS A 166 13.38 -5.41 10.84
CA HIS A 166 14.36 -5.98 9.90
C HIS A 166 14.39 -5.15 8.61
N PHE A 167 15.59 -4.88 8.08
CA PHE A 167 15.74 -4.07 6.87
C PHE A 167 15.55 -4.89 5.59
N PHE A 168 14.87 -4.29 4.61
CA PHE A 168 14.70 -4.80 3.26
C PHE A 168 15.28 -3.79 2.27
N ASP A 169 16.03 -4.28 1.28
CA ASP A 169 16.66 -3.41 0.29
C ASP A 169 15.66 -2.84 -0.74
N VAL A 170 16.16 -1.89 -1.54
CA VAL A 170 15.39 -1.19 -2.57
C VAL A 170 14.73 -2.15 -3.55
N ASP A 171 15.40 -3.25 -3.93
CA ASP A 171 14.88 -4.19 -4.90
C ASP A 171 13.71 -5.01 -4.33
N VAL A 172 13.79 -5.46 -3.07
CA VAL A 172 12.66 -6.11 -2.40
C VAL A 172 11.47 -5.16 -2.25
N LEU A 173 11.70 -3.89 -1.91
CA LEU A 173 10.64 -2.90 -1.79
C LEU A 173 9.97 -2.61 -3.14
N LYS A 174 10.73 -2.61 -4.25
CA LYS A 174 10.16 -2.51 -5.60
C LYS A 174 9.23 -3.67 -5.94
N GLU A 175 9.54 -4.88 -5.49
CA GLU A 175 8.63 -6.01 -5.66
C GLU A 175 7.35 -5.88 -4.82
N VAL A 176 7.42 -5.27 -3.63
CA VAL A 176 6.22 -4.95 -2.84
C VAL A 176 5.35 -3.93 -3.59
N ILE A 177 5.97 -2.92 -4.22
CA ILE A 177 5.26 -1.94 -5.07
C ILE A 177 4.57 -2.67 -6.24
N ASP A 178 5.25 -3.63 -6.89
CA ASP A 178 4.68 -4.42 -7.98
C ASP A 178 3.46 -5.23 -7.51
N LEU A 179 3.58 -5.89 -6.36
CA LEU A 179 2.49 -6.63 -5.73
C LEU A 179 1.30 -5.71 -5.40
N ALA A 180 1.57 -4.58 -4.77
CA ALA A 180 0.55 -3.59 -4.40
C ALA A 180 -0.20 -3.08 -5.64
N ALA A 181 0.54 -2.72 -6.69
CA ALA A 181 -0.02 -2.22 -7.94
C ALA A 181 -0.87 -3.27 -8.67
N LEU A 182 -0.44 -4.54 -8.65
CA LEU A 182 -1.17 -5.66 -9.26
C LEU A 182 -2.55 -5.87 -8.63
N TYR A 183 -2.70 -5.55 -7.35
CA TYR A 183 -3.95 -5.66 -6.61
C TYR A 183 -4.66 -4.32 -6.40
N LYS A 184 -4.28 -3.29 -7.18
CA LYS A 184 -4.90 -1.96 -7.20
C LYS A 184 -4.82 -1.19 -5.88
N LEU A 185 -3.88 -1.55 -5.00
CA LEU A 185 -3.46 -0.65 -3.93
C LEU A 185 -2.83 0.63 -4.53
N ASN A 186 -2.80 1.71 -3.78
CA ASN A 186 -2.31 3.02 -4.24
C ASN A 186 -1.44 3.76 -3.23
N ALA A 187 -1.21 3.19 -2.05
CA ALA A 187 -0.28 3.71 -1.05
C ALA A 187 0.67 2.60 -0.58
N LEU A 188 1.96 2.94 -0.50
CA LEU A 188 2.96 2.18 0.23
C LEU A 188 3.43 3.06 1.38
N HIS A 189 3.01 2.72 2.58
CA HIS A 189 3.46 3.33 3.81
C HIS A 189 4.79 2.66 4.23
N LEU A 190 5.84 3.44 4.42
CA LEU A 190 7.13 2.93 4.90
C LEU A 190 7.35 3.43 6.32
N HIS A 191 7.34 2.51 7.28
CA HIS A 191 7.77 2.76 8.64
C HIS A 191 9.30 2.78 8.66
N LEU A 192 9.89 3.99 8.72
CA LEU A 192 11.32 4.21 8.46
C LEU A 192 12.15 4.36 9.73
N THR A 193 11.52 4.54 10.90
CA THR A 193 12.23 4.76 12.15
C THR A 193 11.50 4.12 13.32
N ASP A 194 12.27 3.46 14.17
CA ASP A 194 11.81 2.83 15.40
C ASP A 194 12.96 2.76 16.40
N ASP A 195 12.75 2.09 17.54
CA ASP A 195 13.75 1.90 18.56
C ASP A 195 15.01 1.15 18.09
N GLN A 196 14.84 0.22 17.14
CA GLN A 196 15.91 -0.64 16.63
C GLN A 196 16.75 -0.02 15.52
N GLY A 197 16.26 1.04 14.85
CA GLY A 197 17.05 1.65 13.78
C GLY A 197 16.40 2.82 13.06
N TRP A 198 17.21 3.46 12.22
CA TRP A 198 16.82 4.58 11.37
C TRP A 198 17.16 4.28 9.92
N ARG A 199 16.16 4.35 9.03
CA ARG A 199 16.24 3.72 7.70
C ARG A 199 16.19 4.67 6.51
N LEU A 200 16.19 5.98 6.72
CA LEU A 200 16.25 6.96 5.63
C LEU A 200 17.39 7.96 5.84
N GLU A 201 18.26 8.11 4.85
CA GLU A 201 19.33 9.11 4.90
C GLU A 201 18.76 10.54 4.88
N LEU A 202 19.13 11.34 5.88
CA LEU A 202 18.81 12.77 5.98
C LEU A 202 20.10 13.59 6.06
N ALA A 203 20.29 14.52 5.13
CA ALA A 203 21.48 15.38 5.07
C ALA A 203 21.55 16.35 6.26
N SER A 204 20.42 16.76 6.81
CA SER A 204 20.36 17.57 8.03
C SER A 204 20.80 16.82 9.29
N ARG A 205 20.71 15.48 9.26
CA ARG A 205 20.95 14.59 10.42
C ARG A 205 21.70 13.30 10.04
N PRO A 206 22.91 13.38 9.46
CA PRO A 206 23.62 12.21 8.91
C PRO A 206 23.93 11.10 9.92
N ARG A 207 24.13 11.47 11.21
CA ARG A 207 24.43 10.49 12.27
C ARG A 207 23.31 9.46 12.49
N LEU A 208 22.08 9.75 12.07
CA LEU A 208 20.94 8.84 12.22
C LEU A 208 21.21 7.52 11.50
N THR A 209 21.59 7.57 10.22
CA THR A 209 21.93 6.36 9.46
C THR A 209 23.35 5.88 9.72
N GLU A 210 24.32 6.79 9.88
CA GLU A 210 25.72 6.41 10.16
C GLU A 210 25.89 5.56 11.44
N LEU A 211 25.09 5.85 12.48
CA LEU A 211 25.16 5.15 13.75
C LEU A 211 24.00 4.17 13.94
N SER A 212 22.76 4.60 13.69
CA SER A 212 21.55 3.82 14.00
C SER A 212 20.97 3.08 12.80
N GLY A 213 21.58 3.16 11.61
CA GLY A 213 21.22 2.33 10.45
C GLY A 213 21.89 0.95 10.43
N THR A 214 22.77 0.65 11.39
CA THR A 214 23.75 -0.45 11.27
C THR A 214 23.32 -1.77 11.92
N SER A 215 22.28 -1.74 12.76
CA SER A 215 21.74 -2.90 13.48
C SER A 215 20.21 -2.97 13.35
N GLN A 216 19.61 -4.05 13.84
CA GLN A 216 18.17 -4.32 13.83
C GLN A 216 17.78 -5.30 14.97
N VAL A 217 16.53 -5.79 14.98
CA VAL A 217 16.07 -6.82 15.94
C VAL A 217 16.99 -8.05 15.89
N GLY A 218 17.32 -8.61 17.05
CA GLY A 218 18.24 -9.76 17.17
C GLY A 218 19.72 -9.43 16.97
N GLY A 219 20.04 -8.20 16.56
CA GLY A 219 21.39 -7.74 16.26
C GLY A 219 21.88 -8.21 14.88
N GLY A 220 23.14 -7.92 14.57
CA GLY A 220 23.72 -8.18 13.25
C GLY A 220 23.59 -6.98 12.31
N PRO A 221 24.17 -7.07 11.09
CA PRO A 221 24.18 -5.96 10.16
C PRO A 221 22.78 -5.69 9.60
N ALA A 222 22.44 -4.41 9.50
CA ALA A 222 21.26 -3.91 8.80
C ALA A 222 21.67 -2.89 7.72
N GLY A 223 20.71 -2.16 7.19
CA GLY A 223 20.93 -1.07 6.25
C GLY A 223 19.97 0.09 6.45
N PHE A 224 20.03 1.00 5.50
CA PHE A 224 19.14 2.14 5.35
C PHE A 224 19.04 2.50 3.86
N LEU A 225 17.98 3.21 3.49
CA LEU A 225 17.79 3.78 2.17
C LEU A 225 18.61 5.06 2.05
N THR A 226 19.56 5.07 1.10
CA THR A 226 20.24 6.29 0.70
C THR A 226 19.29 7.22 -0.05
N ARG A 227 19.70 8.46 -0.28
CA ARG A 227 18.91 9.39 -1.12
C ARG A 227 18.69 8.85 -2.54
N ALA A 228 19.67 8.13 -3.09
CA ALA A 228 19.54 7.51 -4.41
C ALA A 228 18.52 6.36 -4.39
N ASP A 229 18.53 5.53 -3.34
CA ASP A 229 17.53 4.46 -3.18
C ASP A 229 16.11 5.03 -3.05
N TRP A 230 15.96 6.12 -2.30
CA TRP A 230 14.67 6.80 -2.14
C TRP A 230 14.15 7.38 -3.46
N GLU A 231 15.01 8.06 -4.22
CA GLU A 231 14.66 8.59 -5.55
C GLU A 231 14.26 7.47 -6.53
N ASP A 232 14.97 6.34 -6.50
CA ASP A 232 14.67 5.14 -7.29
C ASP A 232 13.33 4.50 -6.90
N LEU A 233 13.02 4.40 -5.60
CA LEU A 233 11.71 3.95 -5.11
C LEU A 233 10.59 4.87 -5.56
N LEU A 234 10.79 6.20 -5.49
CA LEU A 234 9.79 7.18 -5.93
C LEU A 234 9.48 7.03 -7.41
N GLU A 235 10.49 6.88 -8.26
CA GLU A 235 10.31 6.65 -9.69
C GLU A 235 9.55 5.34 -9.95
N HIS A 236 9.95 4.25 -9.30
CA HIS A 236 9.32 2.94 -9.47
C HIS A 236 7.86 2.93 -8.99
N ALA A 237 7.58 3.58 -7.86
CA ALA A 237 6.24 3.74 -7.29
C ALA A 237 5.33 4.60 -8.18
N ALA A 238 5.84 5.74 -8.68
CA ALA A 238 5.09 6.65 -9.55
C ALA A 238 4.67 5.95 -10.86
N ALA A 239 5.57 5.18 -11.47
CA ALA A 239 5.28 4.39 -12.67
C ALA A 239 4.14 3.37 -12.45
N ARG A 240 3.90 2.98 -11.19
CA ARG A 240 2.88 2.00 -10.77
C ARG A 240 1.68 2.61 -10.07
N ARG A 241 1.58 3.95 -10.08
CA ARG A 241 0.53 4.72 -9.41
C ARG A 241 0.38 4.33 -7.93
N ILE A 242 1.52 4.12 -7.27
CA ILE A 242 1.67 3.97 -5.83
C ILE A 242 2.26 5.27 -5.27
N THR A 243 1.66 5.77 -4.20
CA THR A 243 2.17 6.91 -3.44
C THR A 243 2.98 6.39 -2.27
N LEU A 244 4.24 6.83 -2.12
CA LEU A 244 5.00 6.56 -0.90
C LEU A 244 4.52 7.50 0.21
N VAL A 245 4.23 6.93 1.38
CA VAL A 245 3.87 7.63 2.60
C VAL A 245 4.95 7.31 3.64
N PRO A 246 5.94 8.17 3.84
CA PRO A 246 6.99 7.89 4.81
C PRO A 246 6.52 8.20 6.22
N GLU A 247 6.95 7.38 7.17
CA GLU A 247 6.75 7.58 8.59
C GLU A 247 8.05 7.82 9.32
N ILE A 248 8.05 8.85 10.16
CA ILE A 248 8.99 9.01 11.26
C ILE A 248 8.16 9.00 12.52
N ASP A 249 8.29 7.93 13.30
CA ASP A 249 7.50 7.75 14.50
C ASP A 249 8.03 8.62 15.66
N VAL A 250 7.15 9.46 16.18
CA VAL A 250 7.40 10.37 17.30
C VAL A 250 6.08 10.62 18.07
N PRO A 251 6.12 10.86 19.39
CA PRO A 251 7.31 10.98 20.22
C PRO A 251 7.84 9.66 20.77
N GLY A 252 7.14 8.53 20.57
CA GLY A 252 7.59 7.17 20.93
C GLY A 252 8.46 6.54 19.86
N HIS A 253 8.93 5.31 20.08
CA HIS A 253 9.71 4.54 19.10
C HIS A 253 10.96 5.27 18.58
N VAL A 254 11.61 6.05 19.44
CA VAL A 254 12.68 6.98 19.08
C VAL A 254 14.08 6.56 19.55
N ASN A 255 14.29 5.36 20.10
CA ASN A 255 15.60 5.00 20.65
C ASN A 255 16.74 5.09 19.60
N ALA A 256 16.47 4.84 18.31
CA ALA A 256 17.46 5.05 17.25
C ALA A 256 17.91 6.52 17.12
N ALA A 257 17.00 7.48 17.29
CA ALA A 257 17.33 8.90 17.30
C ALA A 257 18.11 9.29 18.57
N LEU A 258 17.70 8.77 19.73
CA LEU A 258 18.39 8.98 21.02
C LEU A 258 19.82 8.41 21.01
N HIS A 259 20.05 7.28 20.34
CA HIS A 259 21.38 6.68 20.17
C HIS A 259 22.27 7.53 19.25
N ALA A 260 21.70 8.14 18.22
CA ALA A 260 22.47 8.99 17.31
C ALA A 260 22.77 10.39 17.89
N TYR A 261 21.82 10.96 18.66
CA TYR A 261 21.89 12.31 19.23
C TYR A 261 21.53 12.28 20.72
N GLY A 262 22.54 12.13 21.57
CA GLY A 262 22.38 12.08 23.02
C GLY A 262 21.74 13.33 23.61
N GLU A 263 21.85 14.49 22.97
CA GLU A 263 21.20 15.74 23.37
C GLU A 263 19.67 15.70 23.35
N LEU A 264 19.06 14.69 22.72
CA LEU A 264 17.62 14.41 22.78
C LEU A 264 17.21 13.70 24.09
N THR A 265 18.17 13.20 24.86
CA THR A 265 17.92 12.57 26.16
C THR A 265 17.98 13.61 27.29
N PRO A 266 17.28 13.39 28.42
CA PRO A 266 17.41 14.23 29.60
C PRO A 266 18.85 14.29 30.17
N SER A 267 19.65 13.24 29.96
CA SER A 267 21.05 13.21 30.40
C SER A 267 22.02 13.89 29.45
N GLY A 268 21.62 14.14 28.20
CA GLY A 268 22.52 14.63 27.14
C GLY A 268 23.48 13.55 26.58
N GLU A 269 23.30 12.29 26.95
CA GLU A 269 24.18 11.17 26.59
C GLU A 269 23.42 10.18 25.70
N PRO A 270 24.06 9.60 24.66
CA PRO A 270 23.41 8.63 23.79
C PRO A 270 22.87 7.40 24.52
N THR A 271 21.69 6.92 24.14
CA THR A 271 21.20 5.60 24.57
C THR A 271 22.01 4.48 23.89
N PRO A 272 22.05 3.26 24.45
CA PRO A 272 22.61 2.13 23.73
C PRO A 272 21.76 1.74 22.51
N VAL A 273 22.39 1.10 21.52
CA VAL A 273 21.67 0.40 20.45
C VAL A 273 20.69 -0.59 21.07
N PHE A 274 19.45 -0.58 20.57
CA PHE A 274 18.43 -1.53 20.98
C PHE A 274 18.21 -2.58 19.90
N THR A 275 18.23 -3.85 20.29
CA THR A 275 18.05 -5.00 19.39
C THR A 275 16.98 -5.96 19.91
N GLY A 276 16.21 -5.51 20.90
CA GLY A 276 15.05 -6.23 21.41
C GLY A 276 13.82 -5.99 20.53
N ALA A 277 12.67 -6.45 21.02
CA ALA A 277 11.38 -6.31 20.34
C ALA A 277 10.26 -5.89 21.33
N HIS A 278 10.63 -5.29 22.48
CA HIS A 278 9.65 -4.70 23.37
C HIS A 278 9.50 -3.21 23.05
N VAL A 279 8.30 -2.71 23.25
CA VAL A 279 7.83 -1.37 22.87
C VAL A 279 7.52 -0.54 24.12
N GLY A 280 7.09 0.72 23.95
CA GLY A 280 6.60 1.54 25.07
C GLY A 280 7.64 2.39 25.82
N PHE A 281 8.93 2.06 25.70
CA PHE A 281 9.93 2.55 26.66
C PHE A 281 10.60 3.86 26.26
N SER A 282 10.74 4.14 24.97
CA SER A 282 11.46 5.31 24.48
C SER A 282 10.52 6.50 24.30
N LYS A 283 11.08 7.71 24.44
CA LYS A 283 10.37 8.94 24.14
C LYS A 283 11.31 10.12 23.90
N ILE A 284 10.83 11.12 23.19
CA ILE A 284 11.31 12.50 23.21
C ILE A 284 10.22 13.42 23.75
N THR A 285 10.59 14.53 24.39
CA THR A 285 9.63 15.57 24.81
C THR A 285 10.10 16.95 24.37
N LEU A 286 9.22 17.96 24.46
CA LEU A 286 9.59 19.35 24.17
C LEU A 286 10.41 20.02 25.30
N ASN A 287 10.68 19.31 26.40
CA ASN A 287 11.47 19.84 27.52
C ASN A 287 12.96 19.93 27.18
N GLU A 288 13.46 19.02 26.34
CA GLU A 288 14.82 19.01 25.87
C GLU A 288 14.99 20.07 24.75
N PRO A 289 15.91 21.05 24.90
CA PRO A 289 16.07 22.13 23.92
C PRO A 289 16.42 21.66 22.50
N ALA A 290 16.97 20.45 22.37
CA ALA A 290 17.35 19.85 21.10
C ALA A 290 16.16 19.24 20.33
N THR A 291 15.06 18.88 21.01
CA THR A 291 13.94 18.15 20.40
C THR A 291 13.26 18.94 19.30
N LEU A 292 12.89 20.19 19.58
CA LEU A 292 12.14 20.99 18.61
C LEU A 292 12.95 21.29 17.33
N PRO A 293 14.24 21.69 17.41
CA PRO A 293 15.10 21.76 16.22
C PRO A 293 15.24 20.42 15.49
N PHE A 294 15.35 19.30 16.21
CA PHE A 294 15.46 17.98 15.61
C PHE A 294 14.22 17.62 14.79
N VAL A 295 13.02 17.72 15.39
CA VAL A 295 11.75 17.42 14.72
C VAL A 295 11.54 18.33 13.51
N ARG A 296 11.85 19.63 13.63
CA ARG A 296 11.76 20.57 12.49
C ARG A 296 12.66 20.17 11.34
N ASP A 297 13.93 19.88 11.60
CA ASP A 297 14.89 19.53 10.55
C ASP A 297 14.46 18.24 9.84
N VAL A 298 14.09 17.21 10.62
CA VAL A 298 13.65 15.91 10.10
C VAL A 298 12.40 16.04 9.24
N PHE A 299 11.33 16.64 9.75
CA PHE A 299 10.06 16.69 9.02
C PHE A 299 10.09 17.69 7.85
N THR A 300 10.91 18.74 7.92
CA THR A 300 11.12 19.64 6.77
C THR A 300 11.83 18.91 5.64
N GLU A 301 12.95 18.24 5.93
CA GLU A 301 13.69 17.50 4.90
C GLU A 301 12.87 16.32 4.37
N LEU A 302 12.15 15.60 5.23
CA LEU A 302 11.27 14.51 4.80
C LEU A 302 10.18 15.00 3.85
N ALA A 303 9.56 16.15 4.14
CA ALA A 303 8.56 16.75 3.26
C ALA A 303 9.15 17.16 1.90
N GLU A 304 10.39 17.66 1.86
CA GLU A 304 11.10 17.97 0.62
C GLU A 304 11.41 16.72 -0.22
N LEU A 305 11.76 15.61 0.45
CA LEU A 305 12.03 14.32 -0.19
C LEU A 305 10.76 13.59 -0.64
N THR A 306 9.57 14.04 -0.23
CA THR A 306 8.32 13.32 -0.46
C THR A 306 7.44 14.08 -1.44
N PRO A 307 7.33 13.68 -2.72
CA PRO A 307 6.40 14.32 -3.65
C PRO A 307 4.93 14.16 -3.26
N GLY A 308 4.60 13.04 -2.59
CA GLY A 308 3.25 12.75 -2.09
C GLY A 308 2.75 13.79 -1.08
N PRO A 309 1.43 13.89 -0.86
CA PRO A 309 0.86 14.90 0.00
C PRO A 309 0.93 14.56 1.49
N TYR A 310 1.29 13.31 1.86
CA TYR A 310 1.28 12.83 3.24
C TYR A 310 2.67 12.61 3.80
N VAL A 311 2.77 12.82 5.12
CA VAL A 311 3.83 12.31 5.98
C VAL A 311 3.15 11.73 7.21
N HIS A 312 3.58 10.54 7.63
CA HIS A 312 3.11 9.91 8.86
C HIS A 312 4.03 10.31 10.02
N GLY A 313 3.45 10.77 11.12
CA GLY A 313 4.17 11.20 12.32
C GLY A 313 4.20 10.17 13.44
N GLY A 314 3.59 9.01 13.21
CA GLY A 314 3.45 7.94 14.20
C GLY A 314 2.57 8.34 15.37
N GLY A 315 3.11 8.19 16.58
CA GLY A 315 2.50 8.65 17.83
C GLY A 315 1.93 7.56 18.72
N ASP A 316 2.17 6.29 18.42
CA ASP A 316 1.72 5.15 19.20
C ASP A 316 2.64 4.80 20.38
N GLU A 317 2.11 3.99 21.28
CA GLU A 317 2.84 3.28 22.36
C GLU A 317 3.87 4.12 23.13
N VAL A 318 3.48 5.29 23.65
CA VAL A 318 4.36 6.14 24.48
C VAL A 318 4.07 5.99 25.97
N ASP A 319 4.30 4.81 26.56
CA ASP A 319 3.88 4.51 27.96
C ASP A 319 4.48 5.46 29.02
N THR A 320 5.61 6.08 28.71
CA THR A 320 6.38 6.86 29.69
C THR A 320 6.08 8.36 29.65
N ILE A 321 5.29 8.86 28.70
CA ILE A 321 4.98 10.30 28.57
C ILE A 321 3.69 10.66 29.33
N THR A 322 3.58 11.91 29.79
CA THR A 322 2.30 12.40 30.35
C THR A 322 1.35 12.76 29.21
N SER A 323 0.04 12.63 29.42
CA SER A 323 -0.95 13.00 28.39
C SER A 323 -0.85 14.46 27.95
N ALA A 324 -0.43 15.36 28.85
CA ALA A 324 -0.24 16.78 28.52
C ALA A 324 0.99 16.98 27.63
N ASP A 325 2.15 16.41 28.00
CA ASP A 325 3.37 16.53 27.19
C ASP A 325 3.21 15.87 25.81
N TYR A 326 2.44 14.77 25.75
CA TYR A 326 2.10 14.10 24.49
C TYR A 326 1.24 14.98 23.59
N ALA A 327 0.16 15.56 24.14
CA ALA A 327 -0.72 16.45 23.37
C ALA A 327 0.06 17.67 22.85
N ASP A 328 0.85 18.33 23.71
CA ASP A 328 1.70 19.46 23.32
C ASP A 328 2.67 19.08 22.19
N PHE A 329 3.26 17.87 22.24
CA PHE A 329 4.15 17.39 21.20
C PHE A 329 3.41 17.16 19.87
N VAL A 330 2.27 16.47 19.90
CA VAL A 330 1.46 16.17 18.70
C VAL A 330 0.96 17.46 18.04
N GLU A 331 0.53 18.45 18.82
CA GLU A 331 0.11 19.76 18.32
C GLU A 331 1.25 20.46 17.57
N VAL A 332 2.45 20.51 18.19
CA VAL A 332 3.65 21.10 17.56
C VAL A 332 4.07 20.33 16.31
N LEU A 333 3.98 19.00 16.31
CA LEU A 333 4.23 18.19 15.12
C LEU A 333 3.25 18.54 14.00
N GLY A 334 1.97 18.69 14.33
CA GLY A 334 0.93 19.13 13.41
C GLY A 334 1.23 20.48 12.76
N GLU A 335 1.68 21.47 13.55
CA GLU A 335 2.11 22.77 13.03
C GLU A 335 3.30 22.67 12.08
N ILE A 336 4.31 21.87 12.43
CA ILE A 336 5.52 21.68 11.62
C ILE A 336 5.14 21.06 10.28
N VAL A 337 4.42 19.93 10.28
CA VAL A 337 4.05 19.21 9.05
C VAL A 337 3.16 20.07 8.17
N THR A 338 2.14 20.73 8.74
CA THR A 338 1.28 21.65 7.98
C THR A 338 2.07 22.81 7.37
N GLY A 339 3.07 23.33 8.08
CA GLY A 339 3.97 24.37 7.58
C GLY A 339 4.80 23.97 6.35
N THR A 340 5.01 22.67 6.12
CA THR A 340 5.66 22.14 4.91
C THR A 340 4.72 21.96 3.72
N GLY A 341 3.41 22.16 3.92
CA GLY A 341 2.37 21.91 2.92
C GLY A 341 1.97 20.44 2.76
N LYS A 342 2.39 19.57 3.70
CA LYS A 342 1.95 18.17 3.78
C LYS A 342 0.75 18.04 4.71
N THR A 343 0.03 16.93 4.55
CA THR A 343 -1.03 16.48 5.45
C THR A 343 -0.44 15.46 6.42
N LEU A 344 -0.66 15.69 7.71
CA LEU A 344 -0.23 14.79 8.77
C LEU A 344 -1.14 13.55 8.83
N VAL A 345 -0.52 12.37 8.88
CA VAL A 345 -1.16 11.11 9.28
C VAL A 345 -0.55 10.66 10.61
N VAL A 346 -1.36 10.12 11.51
CA VAL A 346 -0.93 9.67 12.85
C VAL A 346 -1.70 8.43 13.28
N TRP A 347 -1.10 7.62 14.15
CA TRP A 347 -1.80 6.52 14.82
C TRP A 347 -2.88 7.04 15.78
N GLN A 348 -3.81 6.15 16.15
CA GLN A 348 -5.04 6.50 16.85
C GLN A 348 -4.87 7.22 18.19
N GLU A 349 -3.75 7.02 18.89
CA GLU A 349 -3.41 7.66 20.15
C GLU A 349 -3.39 9.19 20.01
N ALA A 350 -2.89 9.69 18.88
CA ALA A 350 -2.77 11.11 18.59
C ALA A 350 -4.14 11.79 18.42
N ALA A 351 -5.22 11.02 18.21
CA ALA A 351 -6.58 11.55 18.11
C ALA A 351 -7.06 12.25 19.40
N ALA A 352 -6.38 12.03 20.52
CA ALA A 352 -6.64 12.72 21.79
C ALA A 352 -6.11 14.17 21.83
N ALA A 353 -5.21 14.55 20.93
CA ALA A 353 -4.66 15.91 20.81
C ALA A 353 -5.48 16.78 19.84
N ASP A 354 -5.18 18.09 19.81
CA ASP A 354 -5.74 18.99 18.80
C ASP A 354 -4.97 18.83 17.47
N LEU A 355 -5.55 18.07 16.54
CA LEU A 355 -4.94 17.78 15.25
C LEU A 355 -5.22 18.90 14.24
N PRO A 356 -4.26 19.24 13.35
CA PRO A 356 -4.50 20.26 12.33
C PRO A 356 -5.61 19.86 11.36
N ASP A 357 -6.27 20.85 10.77
CA ASP A 357 -7.32 20.65 9.77
C ASP A 357 -6.83 19.72 8.64
N GLY A 358 -7.64 18.71 8.33
CA GLY A 358 -7.34 17.73 7.28
C GLY A 358 -6.38 16.61 7.69
N ALA A 359 -5.86 16.60 8.93
CA ALA A 359 -5.11 15.44 9.45
C ALA A 359 -5.94 14.16 9.37
N VAL A 360 -5.24 13.04 9.19
CA VAL A 360 -5.83 11.70 9.05
C VAL A 360 -5.39 10.84 10.22
N VAL A 361 -6.34 10.14 10.84
CA VAL A 361 -6.08 9.24 11.96
C VAL A 361 -6.11 7.79 11.47
N GLN A 362 -5.09 7.01 11.81
CA GLN A 362 -4.99 5.59 11.48
C GLN A 362 -5.34 4.74 12.70
N LEU A 363 -6.48 4.03 12.61
CA LEU A 363 -6.97 3.15 13.65
C LEU A 363 -6.29 1.78 13.54
N TRP A 364 -5.74 1.28 14.64
CA TRP A 364 -5.01 0.01 14.63
C TRP A 364 -5.33 -0.89 15.81
N ALA A 365 -5.21 -0.40 17.04
CA ALA A 365 -5.28 -1.26 18.21
C ALA A 365 -6.74 -1.63 18.50
N SER A 366 -7.13 -2.84 18.07
CA SER A 366 -8.48 -3.37 18.26
C SER A 366 -8.83 -3.66 19.73
N THR A 367 -7.84 -3.60 20.61
CA THR A 367 -7.99 -3.78 22.06
C THR A 367 -8.19 -2.46 22.81
N LEU A 368 -7.93 -1.31 22.17
CA LEU A 368 -8.12 0.01 22.76
C LEU A 368 -9.52 0.57 22.49
N ASP A 369 -10.00 1.49 23.33
CA ASP A 369 -11.27 2.19 23.10
C ASP A 369 -11.13 3.18 21.93
N PRO A 370 -11.93 3.05 20.86
CA PRO A 370 -11.83 3.95 19.72
C PRO A 370 -12.56 5.29 19.94
N SER A 371 -12.83 5.71 21.18
CA SER A 371 -13.49 7.00 21.49
C SER A 371 -12.75 8.20 20.91
N GLY A 372 -11.43 8.26 21.06
CA GLY A 372 -10.61 9.33 20.47
C GLY A 372 -10.79 9.40 18.95
N VAL A 373 -10.80 8.26 18.27
CA VAL A 373 -11.02 8.17 16.81
C VAL A 373 -12.43 8.65 16.43
N ARG A 374 -13.46 8.25 17.18
CA ARG A 374 -14.85 8.75 16.97
C ARG A 374 -14.94 10.25 17.12
N GLU A 375 -14.30 10.80 18.16
CA GLU A 375 -14.30 12.23 18.42
C GLU A 375 -13.55 13.00 17.33
N ALA A 376 -12.38 12.52 16.89
CA ALA A 376 -11.62 13.10 15.79
C ALA A 376 -12.44 13.07 14.47
N ALA A 377 -13.09 11.95 14.16
CA ALA A 377 -13.99 11.86 13.01
C ALA A 377 -15.16 12.86 13.10
N GLY A 378 -15.72 13.05 14.30
CA GLY A 378 -16.75 14.06 14.58
C GLY A 378 -16.27 15.50 14.43
N ARG A 379 -14.98 15.77 14.66
CA ARG A 379 -14.32 17.07 14.36
C ARG A 379 -13.98 17.25 12.88
N GLY A 380 -14.10 16.18 12.08
CA GLY A 380 -13.97 16.23 10.64
C GLY A 380 -12.67 15.66 10.09
N HIS A 381 -11.87 14.99 10.93
CA HIS A 381 -10.71 14.23 10.47
C HIS A 381 -11.15 12.94 9.78
N ASP A 382 -10.38 12.53 8.78
CA ASP A 382 -10.59 11.25 8.11
C ASP A 382 -9.91 10.11 8.87
N VAL A 383 -10.40 8.89 8.67
CA VAL A 383 -9.90 7.68 9.33
C VAL A 383 -9.42 6.65 8.32
N ILE A 384 -8.19 6.16 8.49
CA ILE A 384 -7.68 4.95 7.83
C ILE A 384 -7.94 3.77 8.77
N MET A 385 -8.56 2.71 8.27
CA MET A 385 -8.86 1.50 9.04
C MET A 385 -7.75 0.48 8.88
N SER A 386 -7.02 0.21 9.96
CA SER A 386 -6.02 -0.85 10.03
C SER A 386 -6.16 -1.74 11.27
N PRO A 387 -7.36 -2.23 11.64
CA PRO A 387 -7.54 -2.99 12.88
C PRO A 387 -6.62 -4.23 12.93
N SER A 388 -5.82 -4.31 13.99
CA SER A 388 -4.78 -5.33 14.16
C SER A 388 -5.31 -6.76 14.21
N ASN A 389 -6.58 -6.94 14.54
CA ASN A 389 -7.24 -8.23 14.49
C ASN A 389 -7.89 -8.56 13.13
N HIS A 390 -7.62 -7.81 12.06
CA HIS A 390 -8.07 -8.12 10.70
C HIS A 390 -7.00 -7.92 9.62
N VAL A 391 -6.21 -6.84 9.69
CA VAL A 391 -5.35 -6.43 8.57
C VAL A 391 -3.88 -6.21 8.94
N TYR A 392 -3.49 -6.48 10.18
CA TYR A 392 -2.08 -6.64 10.52
C TYR A 392 -1.59 -7.98 9.97
N LEU A 393 -0.70 -7.89 8.98
CA LEU A 393 -0.16 -9.02 8.25
C LEU A 393 0.95 -9.73 9.04
N ASP A 394 1.48 -9.14 10.09
CA ASP A 394 2.38 -9.77 11.04
C ASP A 394 1.64 -10.65 12.06
N MET A 395 0.32 -10.55 12.19
CA MET A 395 -0.44 -11.49 13.01
C MET A 395 -0.34 -12.90 12.44
N LYS A 396 -0.21 -13.90 13.31
CA LYS A 396 -0.17 -15.31 12.93
C LYS A 396 -1.45 -15.74 12.22
N TYR A 397 -1.32 -16.63 11.24
CA TYR A 397 -2.47 -17.30 10.63
C TYR A 397 -3.15 -18.28 11.61
N THR A 398 -2.34 -19.06 12.33
CA THR A 398 -2.76 -20.02 13.36
C THR A 398 -1.79 -19.96 14.55
N PRO A 399 -2.14 -20.44 15.75
CA PRO A 399 -1.26 -20.34 16.92
C PRO A 399 0.13 -20.94 16.71
N ASP A 400 0.21 -22.04 15.95
CA ASP A 400 1.45 -22.76 15.67
C ASP A 400 2.20 -22.24 14.43
N PHE A 401 1.68 -21.20 13.75
CA PHE A 401 2.35 -20.60 12.60
C PHE A 401 3.72 -20.03 13.03
N PRO A 402 4.81 -20.29 12.29
CA PRO A 402 6.17 -20.06 12.78
C PRO A 402 6.60 -18.58 12.77
N LEU A 403 5.99 -17.77 11.91
CA LEU A 403 6.26 -16.35 11.78
C LEU A 403 5.14 -15.54 12.42
N GLY A 404 5.40 -14.28 12.72
CA GLY A 404 4.41 -13.34 13.23
C GLY A 404 4.17 -13.39 14.73
N LEU A 405 3.28 -12.52 15.17
CA LEU A 405 2.87 -12.31 16.55
C LEU A 405 1.39 -12.73 16.74
N ASP A 406 0.93 -12.85 17.98
CA ASP A 406 -0.44 -13.27 18.29
C ASP A 406 -1.12 -12.40 19.36
N TRP A 407 -0.57 -11.22 19.65
CA TRP A 407 -1.07 -10.33 20.71
C TRP A 407 -2.49 -9.80 20.42
N SER A 408 -2.87 -9.69 19.14
CA SER A 408 -4.23 -9.34 18.69
C SER A 408 -5.05 -10.56 18.24
N GLY A 409 -4.57 -11.76 18.58
CA GLY A 409 -5.10 -13.03 18.10
C GLY A 409 -4.62 -13.40 16.69
N CYS A 410 -5.04 -14.57 16.21
CA CYS A 410 -4.72 -15.00 14.86
C CYS A 410 -5.65 -14.37 13.81
N VAL A 411 -5.08 -14.07 12.65
CA VAL A 411 -5.74 -13.47 11.49
C VAL A 411 -5.49 -14.36 10.27
N ASP A 412 -6.45 -15.22 9.98
CA ASP A 412 -6.47 -16.02 8.75
C ASP A 412 -7.02 -15.20 7.56
N VAL A 413 -7.20 -15.86 6.41
CA VAL A 413 -7.62 -15.19 5.17
C VAL A 413 -9.08 -14.79 5.25
N ARG A 414 -9.92 -15.66 5.84
CA ARG A 414 -11.34 -15.38 6.03
C ARG A 414 -11.54 -14.18 6.93
N ARG A 415 -10.87 -14.11 8.07
CA ARG A 415 -10.96 -12.99 9.00
C ARG A 415 -10.48 -11.69 8.38
N SER A 416 -9.40 -11.72 7.60
CA SER A 416 -8.90 -10.53 6.90
C SER A 416 -9.87 -10.01 5.83
N TRP A 417 -10.71 -10.91 5.28
CA TRP A 417 -11.73 -10.56 4.29
C TRP A 417 -13.12 -10.27 4.90
N GLU A 418 -13.59 -10.97 5.92
CA GLU A 418 -15.00 -10.94 6.41
C GLU A 418 -15.28 -9.78 7.38
N TRP A 419 -15.12 -8.55 6.90
CA TRP A 419 -15.48 -7.34 7.64
C TRP A 419 -15.87 -6.19 6.70
N ASP A 420 -16.43 -5.12 7.26
CA ASP A 420 -16.74 -3.89 6.55
C ASP A 420 -16.10 -2.68 7.27
N PRO A 421 -15.16 -1.96 6.62
CA PRO A 421 -14.54 -0.78 7.23
C PRO A 421 -15.55 0.33 7.58
N ASP A 422 -16.66 0.45 6.85
CA ASP A 422 -17.69 1.48 7.09
C ASP A 422 -18.48 1.29 8.39
N THR A 423 -18.50 0.06 8.91
CA THR A 423 -19.23 -0.29 10.14
C THR A 423 -18.33 -0.86 11.22
N HIS A 424 -17.01 -0.78 11.05
CA HIS A 424 -16.06 -1.36 11.99
C HIS A 424 -16.05 -0.64 13.34
N VAL A 425 -16.21 0.69 13.32
CA VAL A 425 -16.27 1.53 14.52
C VAL A 425 -17.62 2.22 14.60
N ASP A 426 -18.44 1.81 15.56
CA ASP A 426 -19.72 2.45 15.84
C ASP A 426 -19.55 3.96 16.05
N GLY A 427 -20.31 4.79 15.32
CA GLY A 427 -20.26 6.24 15.47
C GLY A 427 -19.19 6.95 14.64
N VAL A 428 -18.36 6.23 13.88
CA VAL A 428 -17.62 6.81 12.76
C VAL A 428 -18.53 6.76 11.52
N GLU A 429 -18.81 7.91 10.92
CA GLU A 429 -19.58 7.95 9.68
C GLU A 429 -18.78 7.36 8.52
N ALA A 430 -19.43 6.58 7.65
CA ALA A 430 -18.78 6.01 6.46
C ALA A 430 -18.07 7.08 5.62
N ALA A 431 -18.62 8.29 5.50
CA ALA A 431 -18.00 9.40 4.76
C ALA A 431 -16.62 9.81 5.31
N ARG A 432 -16.31 9.51 6.58
CA ARG A 432 -15.01 9.76 7.22
C ARG A 432 -14.03 8.61 7.07
N VAL A 433 -14.49 7.42 6.70
CA VAL A 433 -13.60 6.29 6.45
C VAL A 433 -12.95 6.48 5.09
N ARG A 434 -11.65 6.78 5.09
CA ARG A 434 -10.86 7.06 3.90
C ARG A 434 -10.51 5.80 3.12
N GLY A 435 -10.33 4.71 3.86
CA GLY A 435 -10.03 3.39 3.33
C GLY A 435 -9.31 2.49 4.31
N VAL A 436 -8.53 1.57 3.77
CA VAL A 436 -7.92 0.46 4.52
C VAL A 436 -6.42 0.45 4.30
N GLU A 437 -5.68 0.14 5.35
CA GLU A 437 -4.25 -0.14 5.28
C GLU A 437 -3.94 -1.47 5.94
N ALA A 438 -3.02 -2.23 5.33
CA ALA A 438 -2.51 -3.49 5.86
C ALA A 438 -1.05 -3.36 6.33
N PRO A 439 -0.80 -3.15 7.62
CA PRO A 439 0.55 -3.12 8.15
C PRO A 439 1.19 -4.50 8.21
N LEU A 440 2.46 -4.57 7.83
CA LEU A 440 3.33 -5.70 8.07
C LEU A 440 4.52 -5.25 8.92
N TRP A 441 4.40 -5.45 10.23
CA TRP A 441 5.49 -5.29 11.18
C TRP A 441 6.50 -6.43 11.04
N THR A 442 7.78 -6.18 11.32
CA THR A 442 8.85 -7.11 10.93
C THR A 442 9.70 -7.61 12.09
N GLU A 443 9.20 -7.64 13.33
CA GLU A 443 9.91 -8.22 14.50
C GLU A 443 10.34 -9.68 14.26
N THR A 444 9.55 -10.42 13.48
CA THR A 444 9.76 -11.85 13.20
C THR A 444 9.95 -12.17 11.71
N VAL A 445 9.93 -11.15 10.85
CA VAL A 445 9.98 -11.28 9.40
C VAL A 445 11.32 -10.75 8.92
N ALA A 446 12.26 -11.63 8.61
CA ALA A 446 13.67 -11.25 8.43
C ALA A 446 14.18 -11.40 6.99
N THR A 447 13.45 -12.13 6.14
CA THR A 447 13.87 -12.43 4.76
C THR A 447 12.80 -12.07 3.76
N ARG A 448 13.18 -11.92 2.47
CA ARG A 448 12.23 -11.76 1.36
C ARG A 448 11.17 -12.87 1.35
N GLU A 449 11.57 -14.11 1.63
CA GLU A 449 10.64 -15.25 1.67
C GLU A 449 9.62 -15.12 2.81
N ASP A 450 10.06 -14.72 4.01
CA ASP A 450 9.16 -14.44 5.14
C ASP A 450 8.19 -13.31 4.80
N LEU A 451 8.71 -12.23 4.20
CA LEU A 451 7.94 -11.04 3.81
C LEU A 451 6.78 -11.44 2.90
N PHE A 452 7.06 -12.11 1.79
CA PHE A 452 6.01 -12.53 0.85
C PHE A 452 5.09 -13.60 1.44
N THR A 453 5.59 -14.48 2.31
CA THR A 453 4.75 -15.46 3.04
C THR A 453 3.74 -14.78 3.97
N MET A 454 4.10 -13.66 4.60
CA MET A 454 3.20 -12.91 5.48
C MET A 454 2.26 -11.99 4.69
N LEU A 455 2.74 -11.39 3.58
CA LEU A 455 1.91 -10.60 2.67
C LEU A 455 0.84 -11.46 1.97
N LEU A 456 1.23 -12.60 1.41
CA LEU A 456 0.35 -13.45 0.61
C LEU A 456 -0.21 -14.63 1.40
N PRO A 457 -1.54 -14.82 1.41
CA PRO A 457 -2.51 -14.22 0.49
C PRO A 457 -3.38 -13.10 1.09
N ARG A 458 -3.15 -12.69 2.36
CA ARG A 458 -4.01 -11.73 3.06
C ARG A 458 -4.01 -10.33 2.47
N LEU A 459 -2.89 -9.85 1.93
CA LEU A 459 -2.84 -8.56 1.25
C LEU A 459 -3.84 -8.50 0.08
N VAL A 460 -4.04 -9.61 -0.62
CA VAL A 460 -5.00 -9.74 -1.73
C VAL A 460 -6.45 -9.70 -1.22
N ALA A 461 -6.70 -10.23 -0.02
CA ALA A 461 -7.99 -10.08 0.66
C ALA A 461 -8.24 -8.62 1.04
N VAL A 462 -7.25 -7.94 1.63
CA VAL A 462 -7.37 -6.53 2.01
C VAL A 462 -7.61 -5.64 0.78
N ALA A 463 -6.90 -5.89 -0.31
CA ALA A 463 -7.09 -5.16 -1.56
C ALA A 463 -8.54 -5.27 -2.07
N GLU A 464 -9.18 -6.43 -1.91
CA GLU A 464 -10.60 -6.58 -2.26
C GLU A 464 -11.53 -5.83 -1.31
N VAL A 465 -11.28 -5.88 0.01
CA VAL A 465 -12.04 -5.09 0.99
C VAL A 465 -11.97 -3.60 0.67
N ALA A 466 -10.80 -3.12 0.23
CA ALA A 466 -10.52 -1.71 -0.05
C ALA A 466 -11.01 -1.23 -1.43
N TRP A 467 -11.17 -2.15 -2.40
CA TRP A 467 -11.58 -1.79 -3.76
C TRP A 467 -13.03 -2.14 -4.07
N SER A 468 -13.46 -3.36 -3.77
CA SER A 468 -14.77 -3.86 -4.21
C SER A 468 -15.89 -3.31 -3.35
N ASP A 469 -17.01 -2.97 -4.00
CA ASP A 469 -18.23 -2.57 -3.31
C ASP A 469 -18.71 -3.67 -2.34
N GLN A 470 -19.25 -3.26 -1.19
CA GLN A 470 -19.73 -4.20 -0.16
C GLN A 470 -20.78 -5.16 -0.71
N ALA A 471 -21.71 -4.70 -1.53
CA ALA A 471 -22.77 -5.53 -2.11
C ALA A 471 -22.21 -6.55 -3.12
N VAL A 472 -21.10 -6.24 -3.80
CA VAL A 472 -20.38 -7.18 -4.68
C VAL A 472 -19.76 -8.31 -3.84
N ARG A 473 -19.09 -7.95 -2.75
CA ARG A 473 -18.48 -8.92 -1.82
C ARG A 473 -19.52 -9.83 -1.18
N GLU A 474 -20.63 -9.27 -0.71
CA GLU A 474 -21.74 -10.04 -0.12
C GLU A 474 -22.40 -10.99 -1.11
N ARG A 475 -22.59 -10.55 -2.36
CA ARG A 475 -23.14 -11.38 -3.44
C ARG A 475 -22.25 -12.58 -3.76
N ASP A 476 -20.94 -12.34 -3.86
CA ASP A 476 -19.99 -13.39 -4.24
C ASP A 476 -19.67 -14.32 -3.05
N GLY A 477 -19.72 -13.78 -1.83
CA GLY A 477 -19.37 -14.46 -0.59
C GLY A 477 -17.89 -14.83 -0.53
N PHE A 478 -17.46 -15.31 0.64
CA PHE A 478 -16.07 -15.74 0.82
C PHE A 478 -15.71 -16.91 -0.12
N ASP A 479 -16.63 -17.82 -0.42
CA ASP A 479 -16.39 -18.93 -1.37
C ASP A 479 -16.16 -18.44 -2.81
N GLY A 480 -16.77 -17.32 -3.19
CA GLY A 480 -16.49 -16.65 -4.46
C GLY A 480 -15.10 -16.04 -4.47
N PHE A 481 -14.74 -15.32 -3.41
CA PHE A 481 -13.39 -14.75 -3.22
C PHE A 481 -12.30 -15.83 -3.20
N SER A 482 -12.44 -16.85 -2.35
CA SER A 482 -11.53 -17.98 -2.18
C SER A 482 -11.16 -18.64 -3.52
N ARG A 483 -12.14 -18.89 -4.39
CA ARG A 483 -11.88 -19.44 -5.75
C ARG A 483 -11.11 -18.48 -6.65
N ARG A 484 -11.37 -17.16 -6.59
CA ARG A 484 -10.63 -16.16 -7.37
C ARG A 484 -9.20 -16.00 -6.86
N LEU A 485 -9.03 -16.06 -5.55
CA LEU A 485 -7.74 -16.03 -4.86
C LEU A 485 -6.88 -17.24 -5.21
N ALA A 486 -7.43 -18.45 -5.17
CA ALA A 486 -6.71 -19.66 -5.60
C ALA A 486 -6.22 -19.55 -7.05
N GLY A 487 -7.01 -18.90 -7.92
CA GLY A 487 -6.62 -18.63 -9.31
C GLY A 487 -5.44 -17.65 -9.48
N GLN A 488 -4.97 -16.99 -8.41
CA GLN A 488 -3.78 -16.13 -8.44
C GLN A 488 -2.46 -16.91 -8.33
N VAL A 489 -2.46 -18.18 -7.93
CA VAL A 489 -1.23 -18.96 -7.73
C VAL A 489 -0.25 -18.94 -8.93
N PRO A 490 -0.68 -19.03 -10.20
CA PRO A 490 0.22 -18.92 -11.34
C PRO A 490 0.96 -17.58 -11.41
N VAL A 491 0.31 -16.49 -10.99
CA VAL A 491 0.89 -15.14 -10.93
C VAL A 491 2.03 -15.10 -9.93
N TRP A 492 1.80 -15.61 -8.72
CA TRP A 492 2.79 -15.59 -7.63
C TRP A 492 3.98 -16.49 -7.95
N ARG A 493 3.72 -17.71 -8.44
CA ARG A 493 4.78 -18.63 -8.89
C ARG A 493 5.61 -18.06 -10.04
N GLY A 494 4.98 -17.33 -10.96
CA GLY A 494 5.68 -16.69 -12.08
C GLY A 494 6.65 -15.59 -11.66
N ARG A 495 6.53 -15.07 -10.42
CA ARG A 495 7.39 -14.02 -9.84
C ARG A 495 8.25 -14.51 -8.68
N ASP A 496 8.22 -15.82 -8.40
CA ASP A 496 8.91 -16.40 -7.26
C ASP A 496 8.54 -15.70 -5.92
N TRP A 497 7.27 -15.34 -5.79
CA TRP A 497 6.72 -14.84 -4.54
C TRP A 497 6.23 -16.01 -3.69
N ALA A 498 6.80 -16.13 -2.49
CA ALA A 498 6.34 -17.07 -1.48
C ALA A 498 4.92 -16.70 -1.02
N PHE A 499 4.15 -17.69 -0.60
CA PHE A 499 2.81 -17.47 -0.06
C PHE A 499 2.43 -18.59 0.91
N HIS A 500 1.55 -18.29 1.87
CA HIS A 500 0.98 -19.29 2.76
C HIS A 500 -0.33 -19.88 2.19
N PRO A 501 -0.40 -21.19 1.86
CA PRO A 501 -1.63 -21.81 1.39
C PRO A 501 -2.58 -22.09 2.57
N SER A 502 -3.23 -21.03 3.06
CA SER A 502 -4.17 -21.06 4.19
C SER A 502 -5.31 -22.07 4.02
N GLN A 503 -5.72 -22.70 5.12
CA GLN A 503 -6.80 -23.70 5.16
C GLN A 503 -8.19 -23.15 4.79
N ASP A 504 -8.38 -21.82 4.83
CA ASP A 504 -9.63 -21.18 4.43
C ASP A 504 -9.88 -21.25 2.92
N VAL A 505 -8.82 -21.43 2.12
CA VAL A 505 -8.87 -21.27 0.67
C VAL A 505 -8.93 -22.63 -0.02
N ASP A 506 -9.82 -22.75 -1.00
CA ASP A 506 -9.92 -23.94 -1.85
C ASP A 506 -8.81 -23.92 -2.91
N TRP A 507 -7.67 -24.49 -2.55
CA TRP A 507 -6.50 -24.59 -3.40
C TRP A 507 -6.53 -25.73 -4.42
N ASP A 508 -7.55 -26.60 -4.40
CA ASP A 508 -7.61 -27.80 -5.26
C ASP A 508 -7.56 -27.41 -6.74
N GLN A 509 -8.21 -26.30 -7.10
CA GLN A 509 -8.20 -25.77 -8.47
C GLN A 509 -6.83 -25.22 -8.91
N ALA A 510 -5.94 -24.93 -7.95
CA ALA A 510 -4.59 -24.45 -8.19
C ALA A 510 -3.52 -25.55 -8.09
N GLY A 511 -3.91 -26.80 -7.78
CA GLY A 511 -2.98 -27.92 -7.57
C GLY A 511 -2.00 -27.68 -6.42
N VAL A 512 -2.44 -26.97 -5.37
CA VAL A 512 -1.68 -26.67 -4.15
C VAL A 512 -2.35 -27.41 -3.00
N ALA A 513 -1.58 -28.13 -2.19
CA ALA A 513 -2.10 -28.71 -0.96
C ALA A 513 -2.16 -27.63 0.14
N PRO A 514 -3.23 -27.60 0.96
CA PRO A 514 -3.30 -26.67 2.09
C PRO A 514 -2.19 -26.99 3.11
N ALA A 515 -1.67 -25.94 3.75
CA ALA A 515 -0.61 -26.02 4.76
C ALA A 515 -1.10 -26.43 6.15
#